data_AF-A0A6B9YVF8-F1
#
_entry.id   AF-A0A6B9YVF8-F1
#
_cell.length_a   1.000
_cell.length_b   1.000
_cell.length_c   1.000
_cell.angle_alpha   90.00
_cell.angle_beta   90.00
_cell.angle_gamma   90.00
#
_symmetry.space_group_name_H-M   'P 1'
#
loop_
_entity.id
_entity.type
_entity.pdbx_description
1 polymer ?
#
loop_
_entity_poly.entity_id
_entity_poly.type
_entity_poly.pdbx_seq_one_letter_code
_entity_poly.pdbx_strand_id
1 'polypeptide(L)'
;MCWWPPRDGGPQGRGGWSFGVVKFSTVVADIREEGRTEGRQHWQVRLEASGFTAGDNGTLEAVARSGAKLSIPILGVVEDGGEIWLRVEKPLMAGTQVTACVESRGYLDRN
;
A
#
# COMPACT_ATOMS: atom_id res chain seq x y z
N MET A 1 -52.29 -20.81 -19.49
CA MET A 1 -51.00 -21.52 -19.42
C MET A 1 -49.92 -20.50 -19.71
N CYS A 2 -48.96 -20.39 -18.80
CA CYS A 2 -47.93 -19.36 -18.74
C CYS A 2 -47.03 -19.36 -19.98
N TRP A 3 -46.56 -18.18 -20.41
CA TRP A 3 -45.12 -17.95 -20.64
C TRP A 3 -44.83 -16.47 -20.88
N TRP A 4 -44.28 -15.82 -19.84
CA TRP A 4 -43.57 -14.56 -19.90
C TRP A 4 -42.06 -14.88 -19.98
N PRO A 5 -41.24 -14.17 -20.77
CA PRO A 5 -39.79 -14.37 -20.80
C PRO A 5 -39.13 -14.00 -19.47
N PRO A 6 -37.90 -14.48 -19.19
CA PRO A 6 -37.36 -14.51 -17.84
C PRO A 6 -37.13 -13.12 -17.25
N ARG A 7 -37.57 -12.98 -15.99
CA ARG A 7 -37.12 -11.96 -15.06
C ARG A 7 -35.68 -12.27 -14.65
N ASP A 8 -34.71 -11.94 -15.50
CA ASP A 8 -33.31 -11.81 -15.07
C ASP A 8 -32.98 -10.32 -14.94
N GLY A 9 -33.58 -9.72 -13.92
CA GLY A 9 -33.20 -8.42 -13.41
C GLY A 9 -32.34 -8.62 -12.18
N GLY A 10 -31.24 -9.35 -12.31
CA GLY A 10 -30.21 -9.37 -11.28
C GLY A 10 -29.52 -8.01 -11.22
N PRO A 11 -29.52 -7.27 -10.10
CA PRO A 11 -28.62 -6.15 -9.93
C PRO A 11 -27.20 -6.69 -9.69
N GLN A 12 -26.56 -7.22 -10.74
CA GLN A 12 -25.11 -7.34 -10.78
C GLN A 12 -24.53 -5.96 -11.05
N GLY A 13 -24.44 -5.13 -10.02
CA GLY A 13 -23.87 -3.81 -10.22
C GLY A 13 -24.12 -2.82 -9.10
N ARG A 14 -23.86 -3.17 -7.84
CA ARG A 14 -23.60 -2.17 -6.79
C ARG A 14 -22.62 -2.71 -5.77
N GLY A 15 -21.41 -2.19 -5.85
CA GLY A 15 -20.32 -2.49 -4.93
C GLY A 15 -18.94 -2.19 -5.53
N GLY A 16 -18.86 -1.32 -6.54
CA GLY A 16 -17.60 -0.73 -6.94
C GLY A 16 -17.13 0.18 -5.80
N TRP A 17 -16.50 -0.42 -4.79
CA TRP A 17 -15.64 0.33 -3.91
C TRP A 17 -14.54 0.91 -4.80
N SER A 18 -14.73 2.16 -5.23
CA SER A 18 -13.62 3.03 -5.55
C SER A 18 -12.89 3.28 -4.23
N PHE A 19 -12.20 2.26 -3.70
CA PHE A 19 -11.10 2.50 -2.81
C PHE A 19 -10.17 3.42 -3.61
N GLY A 20 -9.95 4.63 -3.12
CA GLY A 20 -9.04 5.57 -3.76
C GLY A 20 -7.64 5.00 -3.64
N VAL A 21 -7.26 4.13 -4.57
CA VAL A 21 -5.93 3.55 -4.61
C VAL A 21 -5.00 4.63 -5.14
N VAL A 22 -4.27 5.28 -4.24
CA VAL A 22 -3.31 6.32 -4.61
C VAL A 22 -1.99 5.64 -4.93
N LYS A 23 -1.52 5.79 -6.16
CA LYS A 23 -0.21 5.30 -6.60
C LYS A 23 0.70 6.47 -6.87
N PHE A 24 1.89 6.45 -6.28
CA PHE A 24 2.91 7.46 -6.55
C PHE A 24 4.31 6.84 -6.54
N SER A 25 5.18 7.37 -7.38
CA SER A 25 6.59 6.98 -7.40
C SER A 25 7.37 7.86 -6.46
N THR A 26 8.25 7.26 -5.66
CA THR A 26 9.09 7.95 -4.69
C THR A 26 10.41 7.19 -4.53
N VAL A 27 11.34 7.76 -3.78
CA VAL A 27 12.63 7.15 -3.48
C VAL A 27 12.68 6.82 -2.00
N VAL A 28 13.33 5.70 -1.67
CA VAL A 28 13.62 5.36 -0.28
C VAL A 28 14.66 6.35 0.25
N ALA A 29 14.23 7.19 1.19
CA ALA A 29 15.09 8.17 1.85
C ALA A 29 16.01 7.50 2.87
N ASP A 30 15.42 6.63 3.70
CA ASP A 30 16.13 6.00 4.81
C ASP A 30 15.59 4.59 5.08
N ILE A 31 16.44 3.68 5.55
CA ILE A 31 16.03 2.35 6.02
C ILE A 31 16.69 2.10 7.36
N ARG A 32 15.87 1.66 8.31
CA ARG A 32 16.32 1.16 9.60
C ARG A 32 15.86 -0.27 9.82
N GLU A 33 16.75 -1.10 10.34
CA GLU A 33 16.37 -2.41 10.86
C GLU A 33 15.68 -2.19 12.21
N GLU A 34 14.40 -2.54 12.34
CA GLU A 34 13.71 -2.49 13.64
C GLU A 34 14.27 -3.60 14.54
N GLY A 35 14.56 -4.75 13.94
CA GLY A 35 15.11 -5.92 14.58
C GLY A 35 14.30 -7.16 14.25
N ARG A 36 14.51 -8.22 15.03
CA ARG A 36 13.80 -9.48 14.88
C ARG A 36 12.68 -9.56 15.92
N THR A 37 11.51 -9.03 15.60
CA THR A 37 10.31 -9.15 16.42
C THR A 37 9.63 -10.49 16.11
N GLU A 38 9.31 -11.30 17.13
CA GLU A 38 8.66 -12.62 16.99
C GLU A 38 9.36 -13.61 16.03
N GLY A 39 10.70 -13.56 15.95
CA GLY A 39 11.47 -14.45 15.07
C GLY A 39 11.42 -14.07 13.58
N ARG A 40 10.74 -12.99 13.20
CA ARG A 40 10.70 -12.44 11.84
C ARG A 40 11.53 -11.17 11.77
N GLN A 41 12.27 -10.97 10.68
CA GLN A 41 13.03 -9.73 10.48
C GLN A 41 12.08 -8.64 10.02
N HIS A 42 12.02 -7.54 10.78
CA HIS A 42 11.23 -6.36 10.47
C HIS A 42 12.14 -5.20 10.10
N TRP A 43 11.81 -4.58 8.98
CA TRP A 43 12.50 -3.43 8.44
C TRP A 43 11.55 -2.25 8.41
N GLN A 44 12.07 -1.07 8.72
CA GLN A 44 11.32 0.17 8.64
C GLN A 44 11.95 1.04 7.56
N VAL A 45 11.12 1.47 6.64
CA VAL A 45 11.53 2.21 5.45
C VAL A 45 10.85 3.56 5.48
N ARG A 46 11.65 4.60 5.31
CA ARG A 46 11.18 5.97 5.14
C ARG A 46 11.32 6.37 3.69
N LEU A 47 10.29 7.03 3.18
CA LEU A 47 10.26 7.55 1.81
C LEU A 47 10.50 9.06 1.84
N GLU A 48 11.08 9.62 0.77
CA GLU A 48 11.27 11.06 0.62
C GLU A 48 9.92 11.79 0.54
N ALA A 49 9.02 11.25 -0.28
CA ALA A 49 7.61 11.61 -0.31
C ALA A 49 6.78 10.42 0.15
N SER A 50 5.95 10.61 1.18
CA SER A 50 4.97 9.61 1.64
C SER A 50 3.57 10.21 1.63
N GLY A 51 2.70 9.68 0.77
CA GLY A 51 1.25 9.88 0.86
C GLY A 51 0.56 8.92 1.83
N PHE A 52 1.32 8.15 2.62
CA PHE A 52 0.78 7.25 3.63
C PHE A 52 0.54 7.98 4.94
N THR A 53 -0.53 7.61 5.62
CA THR A 53 -0.85 8.03 7.00
C THR A 53 -0.63 6.87 7.95
N ALA A 54 -0.39 7.14 9.23
CA ALA A 54 -0.35 6.09 10.25
C ALA A 54 -1.67 5.28 10.24
N GLY A 55 -1.55 3.96 10.12
CA GLY A 55 -2.69 3.05 10.00
C GLY A 55 -3.21 2.80 8.58
N ASP A 56 -2.68 3.48 7.55
CA ASP A 56 -2.93 3.07 6.16
C ASP A 56 -2.23 1.73 5.87
N ASN A 57 -2.80 1.00 4.91
CA ASN A 57 -2.23 -0.24 4.39
C ASN A 57 -1.94 -0.08 2.90
N GLY A 58 -1.08 -0.93 2.37
CA GLY A 58 -0.77 -0.89 0.96
C GLY A 58 0.38 -1.81 0.57
N THR A 59 0.87 -1.60 -0.65
CA THR A 59 1.99 -2.35 -1.21
C THR A 59 3.04 -1.40 -1.75
N LEU A 60 4.31 -1.73 -1.53
CA LEU A 60 5.45 -1.06 -2.14
C LEU A 60 6.01 -1.92 -3.27
N GLU A 61 5.99 -1.40 -4.48
CA GLU A 61 6.71 -1.99 -5.61
C GLU A 61 8.08 -1.33 -5.75
N ALA A 62 9.14 -2.01 -5.35
CA ALA A 62 10.49 -1.51 -5.51
C ALA A 62 11.13 -1.96 -6.82
N VAL A 63 11.83 -1.04 -7.48
CA VAL A 63 12.64 -1.35 -8.65
C VAL A 63 14.10 -1.36 -8.23
N ALA A 64 14.66 -2.56 -8.03
CA ALA A 64 16.07 -2.72 -7.70
C ALA A 64 16.95 -2.10 -8.81
N ARG A 65 18.18 -1.72 -8.47
CA ARG A 65 19.16 -1.19 -9.45
C ARG A 65 19.42 -2.17 -10.61
N SER A 66 19.23 -3.46 -10.38
CA SER A 66 19.32 -4.51 -11.41
C SER A 66 18.12 -4.55 -12.36
N GLY A 67 17.10 -3.72 -12.18
CA GLY A 67 15.86 -3.70 -12.96
C GLY A 67 14.77 -4.66 -12.48
N ALA A 68 15.04 -5.44 -11.43
CA ALA A 68 14.06 -6.35 -10.85
C ALA A 68 12.98 -5.57 -10.08
N LYS A 69 11.71 -5.85 -10.38
CA LYS A 69 10.56 -5.31 -9.64
C LYS A 69 10.20 -6.27 -8.51
N LEU A 70 10.10 -5.76 -7.30
CA LEU A 70 9.76 -6.52 -6.11
C LEU A 70 8.55 -5.87 -5.44
N SER A 71 7.44 -6.61 -5.39
CA SER A 71 6.26 -6.20 -4.64
C SER A 71 6.42 -6.64 -3.18
N ILE A 72 6.32 -5.68 -2.26
CA ILE A 72 6.48 -5.86 -0.82
C ILE A 72 5.21 -5.34 -0.14
N PRO A 73 4.47 -6.20 0.58
CA PRO A 73 3.32 -5.74 1.35
C PRO A 73 3.79 -4.88 2.53
N ILE A 74 3.08 -3.79 2.78
CA ILE A 74 3.29 -2.97 3.98
C ILE A 74 2.57 -3.67 5.12
N LEU A 75 3.31 -4.05 6.16
CA LEU A 75 2.76 -4.69 7.36
C LEU A 75 2.06 -3.67 8.27
N GLY A 76 2.48 -2.41 8.19
CA GLY A 76 1.86 -1.30 8.88
C GLY A 76 2.65 -0.03 8.70
N VAL A 77 1.96 1.10 8.81
CA VAL A 77 2.56 2.44 8.77
C VAL A 77 2.53 3.03 10.17
N VAL A 78 3.69 3.47 10.66
CA VAL A 78 3.83 4.12 11.97
C VAL A 78 4.37 5.53 11.77
N GLU A 79 3.83 6.48 12.53
CA GLU A 79 4.40 7.82 12.64
C GLU A 79 5.30 7.86 13.88
N ASP A 80 6.56 8.28 13.69
CA ASP A 80 7.57 8.37 14.73
C ASP A 80 8.26 9.73 14.58
N GLY A 81 8.15 10.59 15.60
CA GLY A 81 8.74 11.94 15.56
C GLY A 81 8.16 12.88 14.48
N GLY A 82 6.94 12.62 14.01
CA GLY A 82 6.32 13.35 12.89
C GLY A 82 6.77 12.87 11.51
N GLU A 83 7.51 11.77 11.43
CA GLU A 83 7.94 11.15 10.19
C GLU A 83 7.23 9.80 9.99
N ILE A 84 6.89 9.51 8.74
CA ILE A 84 6.17 8.29 8.38
C ILE A 84 7.16 7.16 8.07
N TRP A 85 7.03 6.06 8.81
CA TRP A 85 7.84 4.86 8.68
C TRP A 85 6.97 3.67 8.27
N LEU A 86 7.36 3.01 7.19
CA LEU A 86 6.67 1.84 6.64
C LEU A 86 7.34 0.57 7.16
N ARG A 87 6.60 -0.27 7.88
CA ARG A 87 7.06 -1.59 8.31
C ARG A 87 6.91 -2.59 7.18
N VAL A 88 8.01 -3.24 6.84
CA VAL A 88 8.09 -4.26 5.79
C VAL A 88 8.91 -5.46 6.26
N GLU A 89 8.63 -6.63 5.69
CA GLU A 89 9.36 -7.87 6.00
C GLU A 89 10.67 -8.04 5.20
N LYS A 90 10.88 -7.23 4.16
CA LYS A 90 12.04 -7.33 3.27
C LYS A 90 12.83 -6.02 3.28
N PRO A 91 14.16 -6.09 3.37
CA PRO A 91 14.99 -4.90 3.28
C PRO A 91 14.89 -4.29 1.89
N LEU A 92 14.62 -2.98 1.86
CA LEU A 92 14.82 -2.15 0.69
C LEU A 92 16.17 -1.45 0.80
N MET A 93 16.81 -1.13 -0.34
CA MET A 93 18.05 -0.35 -0.33
C MET A 93 17.74 1.15 -0.41
N ALA A 94 18.50 1.96 0.31
CA ALA A 94 18.32 3.42 0.29
C ALA A 94 18.66 3.93 -1.12
N GLY A 95 17.91 4.92 -1.60
CA GLY A 95 18.03 5.40 -2.98
C GLY A 95 17.37 4.50 -4.03
N THR A 96 16.65 3.45 -3.64
CA THR A 96 15.86 2.65 -4.58
C THR A 96 14.59 3.40 -4.97
N GLN A 97 14.30 3.46 -6.27
CA GLN A 97 13.03 4.00 -6.76
C GLN A 97 11.92 2.97 -6.51
N VAL A 98 10.88 3.40 -5.81
CA VAL A 98 9.74 2.57 -5.44
C VAL A 98 8.43 3.22 -5.88
N THR A 99 7.45 2.39 -6.20
CA THR A 99 6.07 2.81 -6.44
C THR A 99 5.25 2.40 -5.24
N ALA A 100 4.82 3.40 -4.48
CA ALA A 100 3.92 3.24 -3.36
C ALA A 100 2.48 3.13 -3.86
N CYS A 101 1.76 2.12 -3.37
CA CYS A 101 0.35 1.92 -3.60
C CYS A 101 -0.37 1.97 -2.25
N VAL A 102 -1.06 3.08 -1.98
CA VAL A 102 -1.84 3.29 -0.76
C VAL A 102 -3.26 2.82 -0.99
N GLU A 103 -3.70 1.85 -0.19
CA GLU A 103 -5.10 1.42 -0.17
C GLU A 103 -5.79 2.14 0.99
N SER A 104 -5.99 3.45 0.84
CA SER A 104 -6.69 4.22 1.86
C SER A 104 -8.19 4.00 1.74
N ARG A 105 -8.83 3.70 2.87
CA ARG A 105 -10.27 3.40 2.93
C ARG A 105 -11.15 4.66 2.87
N GLY A 106 -10.58 5.86 2.80
CA GLY A 106 -11.24 7.09 3.24
C GLY A 106 -11.25 8.30 2.30
N TYR A 107 -10.97 8.19 1.00
CA TYR A 107 -10.90 9.41 0.15
C TYR A 107 -12.28 10.02 -0.24
N LEU A 108 -13.40 9.54 0.30
CA LEU A 108 -14.76 10.00 -0.08
C LEU A 108 -15.48 10.89 0.96
N ASP A 109 -14.84 11.34 2.05
CA ASP A 109 -15.51 12.14 3.10
C ASP A 109 -14.77 13.44 3.46
N ARG A 110 -14.50 14.31 2.48
CA ARG A 110 -14.12 15.71 2.79
C ARG A 110 -14.65 16.69 1.73
N ASN A 111 -15.93 17.05 1.87
CA ASN A 111 -16.51 18.27 1.28
C ASN A 111 -17.07 19.16 2.38
#